data_AF-A0A6L9J5X0-F1
#
_entry.id   AF-A0A6L9J5X0-F1
#
_cell.length_a   1.000
_cell.length_b   1.000
_cell.length_c   1.000
_cell.angle_alpha   90.00
_cell.angle_beta   90.00
_cell.angle_gamma   90.00
#
_symmetry.space_group_name_H-M   'P 1'
#
loop_
_entity.id
_entity.type
_entity.pdbx_description
1 polymer ?
#
loop_
_entity_poly.entity_id
_entity_poly.type
_entity_poly.pdbx_seq_one_letter_code
_entity_poly.pdbx_strand_id
1 'polypeptide(L)'
;MSRKKRKDKSIRGSGGSKFYVIRCAGCNAPVLLYQKDGPGALLRMYLDRILEPPELAALADDCATKDDVPNLACPECGAVLAVPMTHESGRLALRVIKGRLHKTRSDGSFPG
;
A
#
# COMPACT_ATOMS: atom_id res chain seq x y z
N MET A 1 -38.78 9.21 7.08
CA MET A 1 -38.26 8.18 6.15
C MET A 1 -36.84 8.53 5.75
N SER A 2 -35.95 7.55 5.84
CA SER A 2 -34.50 7.62 5.67
C SER A 2 -34.06 8.03 4.26
N ARG A 3 -32.96 8.79 4.14
CA ARG A 3 -31.68 8.35 3.51
C ARG A 3 -30.71 9.52 3.28
N LYS A 4 -29.61 9.47 4.05
CA LYS A 4 -28.21 9.60 3.60
C LYS A 4 -27.91 10.66 2.51
N LYS A 5 -27.30 11.77 2.93
CA LYS A 5 -26.19 12.38 2.19
C LYS A 5 -25.07 12.66 3.19
N ARG A 6 -24.21 11.67 3.42
CA ARG A 6 -22.93 11.94 4.09
C ARG A 6 -22.12 12.83 3.15
N LYS A 7 -21.74 13.99 3.67
CA LYS A 7 -20.75 14.89 3.10
C LYS A 7 -19.39 14.22 3.31
N ASP A 8 -18.77 13.74 2.25
CA ASP A 8 -17.34 13.50 2.25
C ASP A 8 -16.71 14.49 1.27
N LYS A 9 -15.98 15.41 1.89
CA LYS A 9 -15.41 16.61 1.29
C LYS A 9 -14.20 16.23 0.44
N SER A 10 -14.09 16.89 -0.71
CA SER A 10 -12.83 17.29 -1.36
C SER A 10 -11.80 16.21 -1.72
N ILE A 11 -11.82 15.79 -2.98
CA ILE A 11 -10.58 15.57 -3.76
C ILE A 11 -10.75 16.22 -5.14
N ARG A 12 -10.92 17.55 -5.14
CA ARG A 12 -10.64 18.38 -6.31
C ARG A 12 -9.13 18.66 -6.30
N GLY A 13 -8.38 17.81 -6.99
CA GLY A 13 -6.94 17.97 -7.24
C GLY A 13 -6.58 17.28 -8.54
N SER A 14 -6.49 18.07 -9.60
CA SER A 14 -6.04 17.67 -10.93
C SER A 14 -4.63 17.05 -10.85
N GLY A 15 -4.48 15.73 -11.09
CA GLY A 15 -3.14 15.12 -11.24
C GLY A 15 -2.93 13.66 -10.77
N GLY A 16 -3.62 12.68 -11.36
CA GLY A 16 -3.03 11.35 -11.66
C GLY A 16 -2.67 10.36 -10.54
N SER A 17 -2.92 10.64 -9.26
CA SER A 17 -2.72 9.67 -8.17
C SER A 17 -3.92 8.73 -8.04
N LYS A 18 -3.67 7.42 -7.95
CA LYS A 18 -4.72 6.39 -7.88
C LYS A 18 -4.45 5.45 -6.71
N PHE A 19 -5.51 5.03 -6.05
CA PHE A 19 -5.43 4.02 -5.00
C PHE A 19 -5.47 2.62 -5.60
N TYR A 20 -4.61 1.76 -5.07
CA TYR A 20 -4.55 0.36 -5.42
C TYR A 20 -4.60 -0.48 -4.16
N VAL A 21 -5.56 -1.39 -4.08
CA VAL A 21 -5.51 -2.47 -3.09
C VAL A 21 -4.53 -3.49 -3.61
N ILE A 22 -3.49 -3.72 -2.82
CA ILE A 22 -2.49 -4.74 -3.07
C ILE A 22 -2.99 -6.03 -2.46
N ARG A 23 -3.06 -7.07 -3.28
CA ARG A 23 -3.52 -8.41 -2.91
C ARG A 23 -2.39 -9.40 -3.04
N CYS A 24 -2.37 -10.40 -2.18
CA CYS A 24 -1.46 -11.53 -2.30
C CYS A 24 -1.80 -12.34 -3.56
N ALA A 25 -0.81 -12.68 -4.38
CA ALA A 25 -1.04 -13.53 -5.56
C ALA A 25 -1.34 -14.99 -5.21
N GLY A 26 -0.96 -15.45 -4.01
CA GLY A 26 -1.21 -16.82 -3.55
C GLY A 26 -2.65 -17.04 -3.09
N CYS A 27 -3.16 -16.17 -2.21
CA CYS A 27 -4.48 -16.34 -1.59
C CYS A 27 -5.50 -15.24 -1.97
N ASN A 28 -5.12 -14.27 -2.80
CA ASN A 28 -5.95 -13.12 -3.21
C ASN A 28 -6.44 -12.21 -2.06
N ALA A 29 -5.94 -12.44 -0.85
CA ALA A 29 -6.25 -11.63 0.31
C ALA A 29 -5.76 -10.18 0.13
N PRO A 30 -6.54 -9.17 0.55
CA PRO A 30 -6.07 -7.79 0.61
C PRO A 30 -4.98 -7.67 1.67
N VAL A 31 -3.89 -7.01 1.30
CA VAL A 31 -2.69 -6.86 2.15
C VAL A 31 -2.59 -5.42 2.63
N LEU A 32 -2.67 -4.48 1.70
CA LEU A 32 -2.58 -3.05 2.01
C LEU A 32 -3.22 -2.17 0.93
N LEU A 33 -3.54 -0.93 1.29
CA LEU A 33 -3.97 0.13 0.38
C LEU A 33 -2.80 1.06 0.05
N TYR A 34 -2.48 1.15 -1.23
CA TYR A 34 -1.32 1.91 -1.73
C TYR A 34 -1.74 3.08 -2.62
N GLN A 35 -1.18 4.26 -2.37
CA GLN A 35 -1.34 5.42 -3.25
C GLN A 35 -0.21 5.49 -4.28
N LYS A 36 -0.55 5.23 -5.54
CA LYS A 36 0.42 5.30 -6.65
C LYS A 36 0.15 6.52 -7.53
N ASP A 37 1.21 7.29 -7.77
CA ASP A 37 1.21 8.32 -8.81
C ASP A 37 1.56 7.75 -10.18
N GLY A 38 0.79 8.15 -11.19
CA GLY A 38 1.08 7.87 -12.60
C GLY A 38 0.82 6.42 -13.06
N PRO A 39 0.98 6.16 -14.37
CA PRO A 39 0.90 4.81 -14.96
C PRO A 39 2.15 3.95 -14.61
N GLY A 40 2.09 2.64 -14.86
CA GLY A 40 3.25 1.74 -14.72
C GLY A 40 3.12 0.62 -13.69
N ALA A 41 4.12 -0.27 -13.67
CA ALA A 41 4.22 -1.40 -12.74
C ALA A 41 4.61 -0.95 -11.32
N LEU A 42 4.18 -1.71 -10.31
CA LEU A 42 4.55 -1.47 -8.92
C LEU A 42 5.78 -2.32 -8.59
N LEU A 43 6.96 -1.77 -8.83
CA LEU A 43 8.24 -2.46 -8.56
C LEU A 43 8.77 -2.20 -7.15
N ARG A 44 8.37 -1.06 -6.58
CA ARG A 44 8.74 -0.57 -5.26
C ARG A 44 7.56 0.16 -4.64
N MET A 45 7.43 0.04 -3.33
CA MET A 45 6.36 0.65 -2.55
C MET A 45 6.98 1.47 -1.43
N TYR A 46 6.91 2.77 -1.53
CA TYR A 46 7.34 3.65 -0.45
C TYR A 46 6.42 3.52 0.77
N LEU A 47 6.99 3.45 1.97
CA LEU A 47 6.21 3.30 3.21
C LEU A 47 5.28 4.50 3.43
N ASP A 48 5.75 5.72 3.12
CA ASP A 48 4.98 6.97 3.25
C ASP A 48 3.72 7.04 2.35
N ARG A 49 3.55 6.08 1.44
CA ARG A 49 2.40 5.98 0.51
C ARG A 49 1.44 4.85 0.85
N ILE A 50 1.70 4.12 1.93
CA ILE A 50 0.80 3.11 2.47
C ILE A 50 -0.24 3.84 3.32
N LEU A 51 -1.52 3.57 3.05
CA LEU A 51 -2.62 4.22 3.75
C LEU A 51 -3.28 3.29 4.77
N GLU A 52 -3.42 2.02 4.42
CA GLU A 52 -4.04 0.99 5.25
C GLU A 52 -3.34 -0.36 5.06
N PRO A 53 -3.38 -1.28 6.04
CA PRO A 53 -3.80 -1.05 7.42
C PRO A 53 -2.88 -0.08 8.17
N PRO A 54 -3.36 0.56 9.26
CA PRO A 54 -2.59 1.54 10.03
C PRO A 54 -1.28 0.97 10.58
N GLU A 55 -1.22 -0.33 10.84
CA GLU A 55 0.01 -1.03 11.28
C GLU A 55 1.14 -0.87 10.26
N LEU A 56 0.81 -0.96 8.95
CA LEU A 56 1.79 -0.80 7.88
C LEU A 56 2.04 0.66 7.53
N ALA A 57 1.04 1.53 7.71
CA ALA A 57 1.22 2.97 7.56
C ALA A 57 2.17 3.53 8.63
N ALA A 58 2.03 3.05 9.88
CA ALA A 58 2.87 3.45 11.00
C ALA A 58 4.34 3.05 10.82
N LEU A 59 4.66 1.99 10.07
CA LEU A 59 6.05 1.64 9.72
C LEU A 59 6.82 2.78 9.03
N ALA A 60 6.12 3.72 8.36
CA ALA A 60 6.77 4.88 7.77
C ALA A 60 7.32 5.86 8.82
N ASP A 61 6.67 5.92 9.99
CA ASP A 61 7.00 6.82 11.10
C ASP A 61 7.82 6.10 12.19
N ASP A 62 7.50 4.85 12.49
CA ASP A 62 8.17 4.03 13.53
C ASP A 62 9.58 3.60 13.11
N CYS A 63 9.76 3.20 11.84
CA CYS A 63 11.05 2.70 11.38
C CYS A 63 11.91 3.83 10.82
N ALA A 64 13.07 4.06 11.43
CA ALA A 64 14.06 5.02 10.91
C ALA A 64 15.03 4.39 9.88
N THR A 65 15.20 3.06 9.90
CA THR A 65 16.16 2.34 9.04
C THR A 65 15.54 1.10 8.41
N LYS A 66 16.14 0.59 7.31
CA LYS A 66 15.63 -0.59 6.59
C LYS A 66 15.67 -1.88 7.41
N ASP A 67 16.56 -1.97 8.39
CA ASP A 67 16.76 -3.17 9.21
C ASP A 67 15.65 -3.30 10.26
N ASP A 68 14.99 -2.18 10.58
CA ASP A 68 13.84 -2.12 11.47
C ASP A 68 12.53 -2.51 10.75
N VAL A 69 12.47 -2.27 9.44
CA VAL A 69 11.30 -2.58 8.63
C VAL A 69 11.19 -4.09 8.38
N PRO A 70 10.12 -4.76 8.83
CA PRO A 70 9.94 -6.18 8.56
C PRO A 70 9.63 -6.43 7.08
N ASN A 71 9.87 -7.67 6.63
CA ASN A 71 9.42 -8.11 5.32
C ASN A 71 7.89 -8.02 5.24
N LEU A 72 7.36 -7.51 4.13
CA LEU A 72 5.93 -7.48 3.89
C LEU A 72 5.46 -8.90 3.56
N ALA A 73 4.89 -9.57 4.54
CA ALA A 73 4.26 -10.88 4.38
C ALA A 73 2.74 -10.73 4.28
N CYS A 74 2.09 -11.69 3.63
CA CYS A 74 0.64 -11.78 3.62
C CYS A 74 0.13 -12.22 5.00
N PRO A 75 -0.83 -11.51 5.61
CA PRO A 75 -1.37 -11.91 6.92
C PRO A 75 -2.11 -13.25 6.88
N GLU A 76 -2.71 -13.61 5.74
CA GLU A 76 -3.50 -14.83 5.58
C GLU A 76 -2.64 -16.08 5.30
N CYS A 77 -1.66 -15.98 4.40
CA CYS A 77 -0.88 -17.15 3.95
C CYS A 77 0.60 -17.14 4.36
N GLY A 78 1.06 -16.07 5.02
CA GLY A 78 2.46 -15.92 5.44
C GLY A 78 3.46 -15.75 4.28
N ALA A 79 3.01 -15.70 3.02
CA ALA A 79 3.90 -15.56 1.88
C ALA A 79 4.57 -14.18 1.87
N VAL A 80 5.88 -14.14 1.69
CA VAL A 80 6.64 -12.89 1.54
C VAL A 80 6.32 -12.25 0.19
N LEU A 81 5.82 -11.02 0.22
CA LEU A 81 5.36 -10.25 -0.94
C LEU A 81 6.36 -9.18 -1.35
N ALA A 82 7.01 -8.54 -0.37
CA ALA A 82 8.02 -7.53 -0.58
C ALA A 82 9.07 -7.55 0.54
N VAL A 83 10.26 -7.04 0.25
CA VAL A 83 11.41 -6.96 1.17
C VAL A 83 11.81 -5.50 1.39
N PRO A 84 12.27 -5.10 2.58
CA PRO A 84 12.69 -3.75 2.87
C PRO A 84 13.92 -3.36 2.06
N MET A 85 13.95 -2.10 1.65
CA MET A 85 14.99 -1.49 0.82
C MET A 85 15.11 -0.02 1.20
N THR A 86 16.35 0.47 1.34
CA THR A 86 16.61 1.91 1.43
C THR A 86 16.84 2.47 0.04
N HIS A 87 16.15 3.56 -0.29
CA HIS A 87 16.46 4.36 -1.46
C HIS A 87 17.68 5.25 -1.19
N GLU A 88 18.40 5.68 -2.23
CA GLU A 88 19.60 6.52 -2.14
C GLU A 88 19.40 7.83 -1.36
N SER A 89 18.15 8.24 -1.17
CA SER A 89 17.73 9.45 -0.45
C SER A 89 17.45 9.20 1.05
N GLY A 90 17.78 8.02 1.58
CA GLY A 90 17.41 7.59 2.93
C GLY A 90 15.94 7.19 3.10
N ARG A 91 15.12 7.27 2.04
CA ARG A 91 13.70 6.92 2.09
C ARG A 91 13.50 5.41 2.13
N LEU A 92 12.66 4.95 3.04
CA LEU A 92 12.32 3.54 3.18
C LEU A 92 11.28 3.13 2.13
N ALA A 93 11.56 2.00 1.49
CA ALA A 93 10.68 1.41 0.51
C ALA A 93 10.71 -0.11 0.62
N LEU A 94 9.65 -0.75 0.14
CA LEU A 94 9.54 -2.19 0.01
C LEU A 94 9.75 -2.55 -1.46
N ARG A 95 10.76 -3.36 -1.74
CA ARG A 95 10.98 -3.94 -3.07
C ARG A 95 10.02 -5.10 -3.27
N VAL A 96 9.12 -4.95 -4.24
CA VAL A 96 8.13 -5.96 -4.58
C VAL A 96 8.77 -7.18 -5.24
N ILE A 97 8.40 -8.37 -4.78
CA ILE A 97 8.76 -9.62 -5.44
C ILE A 97 7.83 -9.81 -6.64
N LYS A 98 8.40 -9.89 -7.84
CA LYS A 98 7.63 -10.06 -9.09
C LYS A 98 6.77 -11.32 -9.01
N GLY A 99 5.49 -11.19 -9.37
CA GLY A 99 4.53 -12.31 -9.37
C GLY A 99 3.95 -12.69 -8.02
N ARG A 100 4.35 -12.03 -6.92
CA ARG A 100 3.78 -12.29 -5.58
C ARG A 100 2.59 -11.42 -5.23
N LEU A 101 2.32 -10.35 -5.98
CA LEU A 101 1.21 -9.45 -5.71
C LEU A 101 0.38 -9.10 -6.94
N HIS A 102 -0.90 -8.86 -6.70
CA HIS A 102 -1.82 -8.24 -7.63
C HIS A 102 -2.15 -6.83 -7.14
N LYS A 103 -2.33 -5.90 -8.07
CA LYS A 103 -2.83 -4.57 -7.78
C LYS A 103 -4.22 -4.43 -8.39
N THR A 104 -5.20 -4.07 -7.57
CA THR A 104 -6.56 -3.81 -8.01
C THR A 104 -6.86 -2.35 -7.74
N ARG A 105 -7.45 -1.62 -8.70
CA ARG A 105 -7.85 -0.24 -8.46
C ARG A 105 -8.91 -0.21 -7.36
N SER A 106 -8.78 0.75 -6.45
CA SER A 106 -9.75 1.04 -5.41
C SER A 106 -10.11 2.52 -5.45
N ASP A 107 -11.29 2.84 -4.93
CA ASP A 107 -11.77 4.19 -4.68
C ASP A 107 -11.18 4.81 -3.40
N GLY A 108 -10.25 4.10 -2.74
CA GLY A 108 -9.67 4.49 -1.46
C GLY A 108 -10.20 3.69 -0.28
N SER A 109 -11.02 2.67 -0.54
CA SER A 109 -11.51 1.75 0.49
C SER A 109 -10.61 0.51 0.58
N PHE A 110 -10.15 0.15 1.78
CA PHE A 110 -9.52 -1.13 2.06
C PHE A 110 -10.57 -2.15 2.54
N PRO A 111 -10.74 -3.30 1.85
CA PRO A 111 -11.54 -4.39 2.39
C PRO A 111 -10.77 -5.05 3.52
N GLY A 112 -11.13 -4.70 4.76
CA GLY A 112 -10.69 -5.39 5.97
C GLY A 112 -11.42 -6.69 6.19
#